data_AF-A0A945YN77-F1
#
_entry.id   AF-A0A945YN77-F1
#
_cell.length_a   1.000
_cell.length_b   1.000
_cell.length_c   1.000
_cell.angle_alpha   90.00
_cell.angle_beta   90.00
_cell.angle_gamma   90.00
#
_symmetry.space_group_name_H-M   'P 1'
#
loop_
_entity.id
_entity.type
_entity.pdbx_description
1 polymer ?
#
loop_
_entity_poly.entity_id
_entity_poly.type
_entity_poly.pdbx_seq_one_letter_code
_entity_poly.pdbx_strand_id
1 'polypeptide(L)' 'LYLRAQAPAMLALVETVWLQLGPTMRSLYSQLQRREASHNHRLAIAALKVGDEPSLKLAIRADVTQGLRMLTND' A
#
# COMPACT_ATOMS: atom_id res chain seq x y z
N LEU A 1 3.06 9.22 -4.96
CA LEU A 1 1.84 9.93 -4.48
C LEU A 1 2.20 11.14 -3.63
N TYR A 2 2.85 10.98 -2.46
CA TYR A 2 3.18 12.10 -1.55
C TYR A 2 4.09 13.18 -2.15
N LEU A 3 5.15 12.80 -2.89
CA LEU A 3 5.99 13.75 -3.64
C LEU A 3 5.18 14.57 -4.66
N ARG A 4 4.30 13.91 -5.42
CA ARG A 4 3.44 14.56 -6.42
C ARG A 4 2.39 15.45 -5.77
N ALA A 5 1.94 15.10 -4.57
CA ALA A 5 1.00 15.88 -3.77
C ALA A 5 1.68 17.03 -2.99
N GLN A 6 3.00 17.23 -3.11
CA GLN A 6 3.74 18.26 -2.36
C GLN A 6 3.50 18.16 -0.84
N ALA A 7 3.46 16.93 -0.30
CA ALA A 7 3.17 16.66 1.10
C ALA A 7 4.44 16.22 1.86
N PRO A 8 5.36 17.15 2.21
CA PRO A 8 6.68 16.81 2.76
C PRO A 8 6.61 16.10 4.12
N ALA A 9 5.70 16.53 5.01
CA ALA A 9 5.53 15.86 6.31
C ALA A 9 5.05 14.41 6.16
N MET A 10 4.06 14.17 5.30
CA MET A 10 3.56 12.82 5.03
C MET A 10 4.60 11.95 4.33
N LEU A 11 5.39 12.52 3.41
CA LEU A 11 6.47 11.82 2.75
C LEU A 11 7.51 11.32 3.76
N ALA A 12 8.01 12.20 4.64
CA ALA A 12 9.01 11.86 5.65
C ALA A 12 8.50 10.77 6.62
N LEU A 13 7.23 10.84 7.02
CA LEU A 13 6.59 9.80 7.83
C LEU A 13 6.58 8.45 7.10
N VAL A 14 6.14 8.43 5.84
CA VAL A 14 6.05 7.19 5.05
C VAL A 14 7.42 6.60 4.77
N GLU A 15 8.44 7.42 4.50
CA GLU A 15 9.82 6.96 4.32
C GLU A 15 10.35 6.26 5.58
N THR A 16 10.05 6.82 6.77
CA THR A 16 10.46 6.23 8.05
C THR A 16 9.74 4.90 8.32
N VAL A 17 8.41 4.87 8.14
CA VAL A 17 7.60 3.65 8.33
C VAL A 17 8.00 2.57 7.33
N TRP A 18 8.28 2.94 6.08
CA TRP A 18 8.67 1.99 5.04
C TRP A 18 10.02 1.32 5.33
N LEU A 19 11.00 2.06 5.86
CA LEU A 19 12.28 1.49 6.28
C LEU A 19 12.12 0.41 7.36
N GLN A 20 11.17 0.61 8.28
CA GLN A 20 10.87 -0.36 9.35
C GLN A 20 10.09 -1.57 8.82
N LEU A 21 9.10 -1.35 7.94
CA LEU A 21 8.20 -2.40 7.45
C LEU A 21 8.78 -3.23 6.29
N GLY A 22 9.69 -2.65 5.51
CA GLY A 22 10.24 -3.24 4.29
C GLY A 22 10.83 -4.64 4.44
N PRO A 23 11.69 -4.92 5.45
CA PRO A 23 12.23 -6.26 5.68
C PRO A 23 11.15 -7.32 5.94
N THR A 24 10.14 -6.98 6.75
CA THR A 24 9.03 -7.86 7.09
C THR A 24 8.20 -8.22 5.86
N MET A 25 7.80 -7.21 5.07
CA MET A 25 7.04 -7.42 3.84
C MET A 25 7.84 -8.20 2.79
N ARG A 26 9.16 -7.98 2.69
CA ARG A 26 10.03 -8.75 1.80
C ARG A 26 10.06 -10.23 2.18
N SER A 27 10.17 -10.55 3.47
CA SER A 27 10.12 -11.92 3.97
C SER A 27 8.79 -12.59 3.60
N LEU A 28 7.66 -11.93 3.93
CA LEU A 28 6.31 -12.39 3.60
C LEU A 28 6.13 -12.66 2.09
N TYR A 29 6.48 -11.70 1.23
CA TYR A 29 6.25 -11.84 -0.21
C TYR A 29 7.20 -12.83 -0.88
N SER A 30 8.39 -13.09 -0.30
CA SER A 30 9.29 -14.14 -0.81
C SER A 30 8.65 -15.53 -0.72
N GLN A 31 7.78 -15.75 0.26
CA GLN A 31 7.07 -17.02 0.47
C GLN A 31 5.81 -17.13 -0.38
N LEU A 32 5.11 -16.02 -0.63
CA LEU A 32 3.82 -16.00 -1.33
C LEU A 32 3.88 -16.24 -2.84
N GLN A 33 5.08 -16.36 -3.43
CA GLN A 33 5.31 -16.55 -4.88
C GLN A 33 4.44 -15.65 -5.78
N ARG A 34 4.11 -14.44 -5.33
CA ARG A 34 3.24 -13.52 -6.06
C ARG A 34 4.01 -12.79 -7.15
N ARG A 35 3.50 -12.86 -8.39
CA ARG A 35 4.07 -12.18 -9.56
C ARG A 35 3.34 -10.90 -9.96
N GLU A 36 2.14 -10.67 -9.43
CA GLU A 36 1.29 -9.53 -9.80
C GLU A 36 0.93 -8.65 -8.60
N ALA A 37 0.64 -7.37 -8.89
CA ALA A 37 0.12 -6.42 -7.91
C ALA A 37 -1.15 -6.95 -7.21
N SER A 38 -1.38 -6.53 -5.97
CA SER A 38 -2.61 -6.89 -5.24
C SER A 38 -3.85 -6.38 -5.99
N HIS A 39 -5.00 -7.03 -5.77
CA HIS A 39 -6.27 -6.56 -6.33
C HIS A 39 -6.55 -5.10 -5.95
N ASN A 40 -6.30 -4.74 -4.69
CA ASN A 40 -6.52 -3.40 -4.16
C ASN A 40 -5.56 -2.36 -4.76
N HIS A 41 -4.33 -2.73 -5.11
CA HIS A 41 -3.42 -1.85 -5.87
C HIS A 41 -3.98 -1.51 -7.24
N ARG A 42 -4.56 -2.49 -7.95
CA ARG A 42 -5.19 -2.24 -9.26
C ARG A 42 -6.39 -1.32 -9.13
N LEU A 43 -7.21 -1.49 -8.09
CA LEU A 43 -8.33 -0.60 -7.79
C LEU A 43 -7.86 0.83 -7.47
N ALA A 44 -6.81 0.99 -6.66
CA ALA A 44 -6.24 2.31 -6.35
C ALA A 44 -5.74 3.02 -7.62
N ILE A 45 -5.05 2.31 -8.52
CA ILE A 45 -4.59 2.85 -9.81
C ILE A 45 -5.78 3.24 -10.70
N ALA A 46 -6.81 2.39 -10.79
CA ALA A 46 -8.01 2.70 -11.57
C ALA A 46 -8.72 3.96 -11.04
N ALA A 47 -8.90 4.06 -9.72
CA ALA A 47 -9.49 5.23 -9.07
C ALA A 47 -8.68 6.51 -9.33
N LEU A 48 -7.35 6.44 -9.26
CA LEU A 48 -6.46 7.57 -9.60
C LEU A 48 -6.63 8.02 -11.05
N LYS A 49 -6.77 7.09 -12.00
CA LYS A 49 -6.92 7.42 -13.43
C LYS A 49 -8.19 8.23 -13.73
N VAL A 50 -9.26 8.02 -12.97
CA VAL A 50 -10.56 8.68 -13.18
C VAL A 50 -10.87 9.76 -12.15
N GLY A 51 -9.97 10.02 -11.20
CA GLY A 51 -10.16 11.02 -10.14
C GLY A 51 -11.19 10.63 -9.07
N ASP A 52 -11.46 9.33 -8.88
CA ASP A 52 -12.43 8.83 -7.91
C ASP A 52 -11.80 8.74 -6.50
N GLU A 53 -11.89 9.85 -5.76
CA GLU A 53 -11.34 9.96 -4.41
C GLU A 53 -11.99 8.97 -3.41
N PRO A 54 -13.33 8.80 -3.34
CA PRO A 54 -13.94 7.81 -2.45
C PRO A 54 -13.43 6.39 -2.69
N SER A 55 -13.39 5.94 -3.94
CA SER A 55 -12.88 4.59 -4.28
C SER A 55 -11.40 4.46 -3.97
N LEU A 56 -10.60 5.52 -4.18
CA LEU A 56 -9.19 5.52 -3.81
C LEU A 56 -9.00 5.30 -2.30
N LYS A 57 -9.74 6.04 -1.47
CA LYS A 57 -9.68 5.88 0.01
C LYS A 57 -10.04 4.45 0.43
N LEU A 58 -11.09 3.88 -0.18
CA LEU A 58 -11.51 2.52 0.13
C LEU A 58 -10.45 1.49 -0.27
N ALA A 59 -9.90 1.60 -1.49
CA ALA A 59 -8.89 0.68 -2.00
C ALA A 59 -7.61 0.72 -1.15
N ILE A 60 -7.14 1.91 -0.76
CA ILE A 60 -5.95 2.06 0.08
C ILE A 60 -6.18 1.44 1.46
N ARG A 61 -7.33 1.71 2.10
CA ARG A 61 -7.66 1.11 3.40
C ARG A 61 -7.73 -0.42 3.31
N ALA A 62 -8.38 -0.96 2.29
CA ALA A 62 -8.50 -2.39 2.08
C ALA A 62 -7.12 -3.06 1.85
N ASP A 63 -6.23 -2.43 1.10
CA ASP A 63 -4.87 -2.94 0.87
C ASP A 63 -4.06 -3.02 2.16
N VAL A 64 -4.03 -1.94 2.95
CA VAL A 64 -3.29 -1.90 4.21
C VAL A 64 -3.85 -2.92 5.20
N THR A 65 -5.18 -2.99 5.37
CA THR A 65 -5.80 -3.96 6.28
C THR A 65 -5.51 -5.40 5.84
N GLN A 66 -5.63 -5.70 4.54
CA GLN A 66 -5.33 -7.04 4.02
C GLN A 66 -3.86 -7.40 4.24
N GLY A 67 -2.93 -6.49 3.93
CA GLY A 67 -1.50 -6.71 4.11
C GLY A 67 -1.12 -6.94 5.57
N LEU A 68 -1.68 -6.16 6.50
CA LEU A 68 -1.43 -6.35 7.94
C LEU A 68 -2.00 -7.68 8.45
N ARG A 69 -3.17 -8.12 7.97
CA ARG A 69 -3.71 -9.44 8.31
C ARG A 69 -2.83 -10.59 7.84
N MET A 70 -2.07 -10.42 6.77
CA MET A 70 -1.13 -11.45 6.31
C MET A 70 0.11 -11.56 7.21
N LEU A 71 0.38 -10.55 8.05
CA LEU A 71 1.49 -10.54 9.00
C LEU A 71 1.10 -11.09 10.38
N THR A 72 -0.18 -11.03 10.72
CA THR A 72 -0.73 -11.58 11.95
C THR A 72 -1.29 -12.97 11.67
N ASN A 73 -0.84 -14.00 12.37
CA ASN A 73 -1.38 -15.36 12.23
C ASN A 73 -2.77 -15.48 12.88
N ASP A 74 -3.81 -14.97 12.22
CA ASP A 74 -5.21 -15.37 12.45
C ASP A 74 -5.72 -16.19 11.26
#